data_AF-A0A1V2ZEG9-F1
#
_entry.id   AF-A0A1V2ZEG9-F1
#
_cell.length_a   1.000
_cell.length_b   1.000
_cell.length_c   1.000
_cell.angle_alpha   90.00
_cell.angle_beta   90.00
_cell.angle_gamma   90.00
#
_symmetry.space_group_name_H-M   'P 1'
#
loop_
_entity.id
_entity.type
_entity.pdbx_description
1 polymer ?
#
loop_
_entity_poly.entity_id
_entity_poly.type
_entity_poly.pdbx_seq_one_letter_code
_entity_poly.pdbx_strand_id
1 'polypeptide(L)'
;MTGLAGLSQLIDTTSKTPRPDRDPNMHVDVAALVGEHLVSLRFRAIDPEEWARRTYESTPQPGVEKDQTFKYNVREVAKDVAQVSGYLVDEDRPEEFIPATTWAELWPILSGPTRVDIFNAVFILNQGMPQMRTIAAKKARLRTLEQSADSPESLESHPAGSAGGSPVRSSKSSGTSKDASPASSPPASPSGTANRSPRSSPRAKKTGTGDRTASR
;
A
#
# COMPACT_ATOMS: atom_id res chain seq x y z
N MET A 1 -14.89 -24.74 43.20
CA MET A 1 -13.63 -24.14 42.71
C MET A 1 -13.23 -24.88 41.45
N THR A 2 -13.88 -24.56 40.33
CA THR A 2 -13.72 -25.29 39.07
C THR A 2 -14.00 -24.32 37.92
N GLY A 3 -13.07 -24.22 36.96
CA GLY A 3 -13.41 -23.76 35.60
C GLY A 3 -12.86 -22.40 35.15
N LEU A 4 -11.54 -22.27 34.99
CA LEU A 4 -10.93 -21.28 34.08
C LEU A 4 -9.70 -21.82 33.31
N ALA A 5 -9.53 -23.15 33.22
CA ALA A 5 -8.39 -23.77 32.54
C ALA A 5 -8.61 -24.03 31.03
N GLY A 6 -9.81 -23.74 30.49
CA GLY A 6 -10.21 -24.15 29.14
C GLY A 6 -10.03 -23.10 28.02
N LEU A 7 -9.68 -21.86 28.34
CA LEU A 7 -9.62 -20.78 27.33
C LEU A 7 -8.21 -20.53 26.76
N SER A 8 -7.15 -21.09 27.36
CA SER A 8 -5.79 -20.95 26.83
C SER A 8 -5.49 -21.84 25.62
N GLN A 9 -6.33 -22.83 25.30
CA GLN A 9 -6.10 -23.72 24.15
C GLN A 9 -6.80 -23.28 22.86
N LEU A 10 -7.59 -22.20 22.87
CA LEU A 10 -8.31 -21.72 21.68
C LEU A 10 -7.60 -20.60 20.91
N ILE A 11 -6.45 -20.17 21.41
CA ILE A 11 -5.54 -19.22 20.75
C ILE A 11 -4.27 -19.99 20.40
N ASP A 12 -4.44 -20.95 19.50
CA ASP A 12 -3.33 -21.61 18.82
C ASP A 12 -2.71 -20.58 17.85
N THR A 13 -1.94 -19.64 18.41
CA THR A 13 -1.25 -18.53 17.72
C THR A 13 0.01 -19.00 16.97
N THR A 14 0.18 -20.29 16.76
CA THR A 14 1.37 -20.87 16.10
C THR A 14 1.11 -21.36 14.68
N SER A 15 0.02 -20.97 14.02
CA SER A 15 -0.11 -21.14 12.58
C SER A 15 0.77 -20.11 11.86
N LYS A 16 2.08 -20.39 11.83
CA LYS A 16 3.07 -19.77 10.95
C LYS A 16 2.88 -20.24 9.49
N THR A 17 1.63 -20.48 9.10
CA THR A 17 1.29 -20.78 7.72
C THR A 17 1.18 -19.42 7.03
N PRO A 18 2.05 -19.10 6.05
CA PRO A 18 1.97 -17.83 5.34
C PRO A 18 0.54 -17.66 4.83
N ARG A 19 -0.13 -16.58 5.23
CA ARG A 19 -1.52 -16.38 4.83
C ARG A 19 -1.56 -16.36 3.30
N PRO A 20 -2.38 -17.21 2.67
CA PRO A 20 -2.40 -17.36 1.21
C PRO A 20 -2.93 -16.11 0.49
N ASP A 21 -3.43 -15.11 1.22
CA ASP A 21 -3.98 -13.86 0.69
C ASP A 21 -2.94 -12.75 0.48
N ARG A 22 -1.72 -12.95 0.95
CA ARG A 22 -0.66 -11.96 0.84
C ARG A 22 0.19 -12.21 -0.39
N ASP A 23 -0.12 -11.49 -1.46
CA ASP A 23 0.75 -11.41 -2.63
C ASP A 23 2.16 -10.94 -2.21
N PRO A 24 3.20 -11.80 -2.26
CA PRO A 24 4.56 -11.45 -1.87
C PRO A 24 5.15 -10.35 -2.78
N ASN A 25 4.54 -10.11 -3.95
CA ASN A 25 4.96 -9.09 -4.89
C ASN A 25 4.27 -7.74 -4.65
N MET A 26 3.39 -7.60 -3.64
CA MET A 26 2.77 -6.31 -3.35
C MET A 26 3.76 -5.38 -2.66
N HIS A 27 4.22 -4.39 -3.42
CA HIS A 27 5.13 -3.35 -2.95
C HIS A 27 4.73 -1.97 -3.48
N VAL A 28 5.27 -0.93 -2.86
CA VAL A 28 5.19 0.45 -3.34
C VAL A 28 6.61 1.00 -3.39
N ASP A 29 6.99 1.53 -4.55
CA ASP A 29 8.29 2.15 -4.77
C ASP A 29 8.17 3.67 -4.57
N VAL A 30 9.17 4.25 -3.89
CA VAL A 30 9.28 5.69 -3.66
C VAL A 30 10.64 6.14 -4.16
N ALA A 31 10.63 7.09 -5.10
CA ALA A 31 11.86 7.73 -5.56
C ALA A 31 12.41 8.67 -4.47
N ALA A 32 13.67 8.52 -4.12
CA ALA A 32 14.36 9.32 -3.13
C ALA A 32 15.65 9.90 -3.71
N LEU A 33 15.87 11.21 -3.49
CA LEU A 33 17.13 11.86 -3.84
C LEU A 33 18.04 11.84 -2.61
N VAL A 34 19.17 11.13 -2.70
CA VAL A 34 20.17 10.99 -1.64
C VAL A 34 21.48 11.61 -2.15
N GLY A 35 21.77 12.83 -1.70
CA GLY A 35 22.84 13.64 -2.30
C GLY A 35 22.50 13.98 -3.75
N GLU A 36 23.30 13.48 -4.69
CA GLU A 36 23.10 13.65 -6.14
C GLU A 36 22.53 12.39 -6.81
N HIS A 37 22.26 11.33 -6.03
CA HIS A 37 21.80 10.05 -6.55
C HIS A 37 20.30 9.88 -6.36
N LEU A 38 19.60 9.58 -7.45
CA LEU A 38 18.20 9.15 -7.41
C LEU A 38 18.18 7.64 -7.15
N VAL A 39 17.58 7.23 -6.04
CA VAL A 39 17.42 5.82 -5.66
C VAL A 39 15.93 5.48 -5.52
N SER A 40 15.59 4.20 -5.70
CA SER A 40 14.23 3.72 -5.45
C SER A 40 14.17 2.99 -4.11
N LEU A 41 13.26 3.41 -3.23
CA LEU A 41 12.98 2.76 -1.96
C LEU A 41 11.71 1.92 -2.12
N ARG A 42 11.86 0.60 -2.05
CA ARG A 42 10.76 -0.37 -2.16
C ARG A 42 10.24 -0.75 -0.79
N PHE A 43 8.96 -0.50 -0.55
CA PHE A 43 8.30 -0.87 0.70
C PHE A 43 7.39 -2.07 0.49
N ARG A 44 7.45 -3.01 1.42
CA ARG A 44 6.50 -4.11 1.52
C ARG A 44 5.57 -3.88 2.71
N ALA A 45 4.36 -4.44 2.66
CA ALA A 45 3.54 -4.48 3.86
C ALA A 45 4.28 -5.27 4.95
N ILE A 46 3.94 -5.07 6.23
CA ILE A 46 4.44 -5.87 7.35
C ILE A 46 3.39 -6.87 7.86
N ASP A 47 3.77 -7.75 8.79
CA ASP A 47 2.81 -8.65 9.41
C ASP A 47 1.65 -7.85 10.07
N PRO A 48 0.37 -8.25 9.89
CA PRO A 48 -0.75 -7.53 10.49
C PRO A 48 -0.72 -7.45 12.02
N GLU A 49 -0.17 -8.46 12.70
CA GLU A 49 -0.02 -8.45 14.16
C GLU A 49 1.05 -7.45 14.58
N GLU A 50 2.15 -7.39 13.84
CA GLU A 50 3.21 -6.40 14.05
C GLU A 50 2.73 -4.97 13.75
N TRP A 51 1.90 -4.79 12.72
CA TRP A 51 1.23 -3.50 12.46
C TRP A 51 0.32 -3.11 13.61
N ALA A 52 -0.55 -4.04 14.06
CA ALA A 52 -1.45 -3.81 15.18
C ALA A 52 -0.69 -3.43 16.45
N ARG A 53 0.38 -4.17 16.78
CA ARG A 53 1.25 -3.90 17.93
C ARG A 53 1.81 -2.49 17.91
N ARG A 54 2.39 -2.05 16.79
CA ARG A 54 2.97 -0.70 16.65
C ARG A 54 1.92 0.40 16.75
N THR A 55 0.74 0.19 16.15
CA THR A 55 -0.36 1.16 16.28
C THR A 55 -0.92 1.24 17.69
N TYR A 56 -0.90 0.14 18.44
CA TYR A 56 -1.37 0.09 19.83
C TYR A 56 -0.38 0.77 20.80
N GLU A 57 0.93 0.60 20.56
CA GLU A 57 1.99 1.19 21.39
C GLU A 57 2.13 2.71 21.18
N SER A 58 1.68 3.24 20.04
CA SER A 58 1.85 4.65 19.68
C SER A 58 0.67 5.52 20.15
N THR A 59 0.97 6.59 20.88
CA THR A 59 -0.04 7.55 21.38
C THR A 59 -0.27 8.66 20.36
N PRO A 60 -1.52 9.03 20.03
CA PRO A 60 -1.81 10.10 19.07
C PRO A 60 -1.30 11.47 19.53
N GLN A 61 -0.75 12.26 18.62
CA GLN A 61 -0.26 13.60 18.93
C GLN A 61 -1.43 14.59 19.09
N PRO A 62 -1.46 15.43 20.14
CA PRO A 62 -2.51 16.43 20.31
C PRO A 62 -2.49 17.44 19.15
N GLY A 63 -3.68 17.80 18.66
CA GLY A 63 -3.85 18.77 17.58
C GLY A 63 -3.59 18.26 16.15
N VAL A 64 -3.19 16.99 15.98
CA VAL A 64 -3.04 16.38 14.64
C VAL A 64 -4.30 15.61 14.28
N GLU A 65 -5.11 16.15 13.37
CA GLU A 65 -6.41 15.56 12.97
C GLU A 65 -6.28 14.10 12.55
N LYS A 66 -5.28 13.79 11.71
CA LYS A 66 -5.05 12.42 11.22
C LYS A 66 -4.80 11.44 12.36
N ASP A 67 -4.01 11.82 13.36
CA ASP A 67 -3.73 10.98 14.52
C ASP A 67 -4.98 10.78 15.39
N GLN A 68 -5.83 11.80 15.49
CA GLN A 68 -7.11 11.70 16.21
C GLN A 68 -8.11 10.79 15.48
N THR A 69 -8.10 10.77 14.15
CA THR A 69 -8.92 9.86 13.34
C THR A 69 -8.50 8.41 13.55
N PHE A 70 -7.19 8.13 13.48
CA PHE A 70 -6.67 6.76 13.54
C PHE A 70 -6.36 6.26 14.96
N LYS A 71 -6.34 7.15 15.95
CA LYS A 71 -6.09 6.87 17.38
C LYS A 71 -4.65 6.44 17.70
N TYR A 72 -3.69 6.79 16.85
CA TYR A 72 -2.25 6.60 17.05
C TYR A 72 -1.45 7.67 16.30
N ASN A 73 -0.17 7.84 16.59
CA ASN A 73 0.69 8.78 15.86
C ASN A 73 1.09 8.17 14.51
N VAL A 74 0.42 8.61 13.44
CA VAL A 74 0.58 7.99 12.11
C VAL A 74 2.01 8.18 11.59
N ARG A 75 2.65 9.30 11.91
CA ARG A 75 4.01 9.60 11.43
C ARG A 75 5.07 8.76 12.13
N GLU A 76 4.94 8.58 13.44
CA GLU A 76 5.84 7.73 14.23
C GLU A 76 5.72 6.28 13.78
N VAL A 77 4.50 5.72 13.74
CA VAL A 77 4.28 4.35 13.29
C VAL A 77 4.79 4.14 11.86
N ALA A 78 4.51 5.06 10.94
CA ALA A 78 4.97 4.93 9.57
C ALA A 78 6.49 4.98 9.44
N LYS A 79 7.17 5.81 10.23
CA LYS A 79 8.64 5.85 10.30
C LYS A 79 9.19 4.51 10.80
N ASP A 80 8.65 3.98 11.89
CA ASP A 80 9.16 2.75 12.49
C ASP A 80 8.91 1.54 11.59
N VAL A 81 7.79 1.54 10.85
CA VAL A 81 7.47 0.48 9.89
C VAL A 81 8.34 0.58 8.64
N ALA A 82 8.62 1.78 8.15
CA ALA A 82 9.55 1.98 7.03
C ALA A 82 10.92 1.34 7.29
N GLN A 83 11.40 1.36 8.55
CA GLN A 83 12.68 0.77 8.95
C GLN A 83 12.73 -0.76 8.82
N VAL A 84 11.60 -1.44 8.99
CA VAL A 84 11.54 -2.91 8.96
C VAL A 84 11.02 -3.45 7.63
N SER A 85 10.51 -2.60 6.75
CA SER A 85 9.89 -3.01 5.49
C SER A 85 10.48 -2.36 4.23
N GLY A 86 11.47 -1.48 4.39
CA GLY A 86 12.14 -0.79 3.31
C GLY A 86 13.35 -1.54 2.74
N TYR A 87 13.41 -1.60 1.42
CA TYR A 87 14.48 -2.16 0.62
C TYR A 87 15.01 -1.08 -0.33
N LEU A 88 16.31 -1.10 -0.59
CA LEU A 88 16.94 -0.30 -1.63
C LEU A 88 16.86 -1.08 -2.95
N VAL A 89 16.36 -0.43 -3.99
CA VAL A 89 16.31 -0.97 -5.36
C VAL A 89 17.16 -0.08 -6.24
N ASP A 90 18.16 -0.69 -6.84
CA ASP A 90 19.06 -0.11 -7.83
C ASP A 90 18.89 -0.91 -9.13
N GLU A 91 18.94 -0.23 -10.29
CA GLU A 91 18.62 -0.85 -11.59
C GLU A 91 19.54 -2.04 -11.90
N ASP A 92 20.77 -2.00 -11.38
CA ASP A 92 21.81 -3.01 -11.64
C ASP A 92 22.02 -3.99 -10.48
N ARG A 93 21.27 -3.88 -9.37
CA ARG A 93 21.52 -4.71 -8.18
C ARG A 93 20.24 -5.40 -7.68
N PRO A 94 20.38 -6.60 -7.08
CA PRO A 94 19.26 -7.21 -6.37
C PRO A 94 18.78 -6.28 -5.25
N GLU A 95 17.50 -6.40 -4.91
CA GLU A 95 16.92 -5.65 -3.79
C GLU A 95 17.72 -5.91 -2.50
N GLU A 96 18.15 -4.83 -1.85
CA GLU A 96 18.94 -4.90 -0.62
C GLU A 96 18.10 -4.40 0.56
N PHE A 97 17.98 -5.22 1.61
CA PHE A 97 17.30 -4.79 2.83
C PHE A 97 18.11 -3.67 3.51
N ILE A 98 17.44 -2.58 3.90
CA ILE A 98 18.11 -1.44 4.55
C ILE A 98 18.14 -1.68 6.06
N PRO A 99 19.31 -1.85 6.69
CA PRO A 99 19.41 -2.03 8.13
C PRO A 99 18.89 -0.81 8.90
N ALA A 100 18.41 -1.03 10.13
CA ALA A 100 17.88 0.05 10.98
C ALA A 100 18.91 1.17 11.24
N THR A 101 20.19 0.83 11.35
CA THR A 101 21.29 1.80 11.50
C THR A 101 21.42 2.70 10.28
N THR A 102 21.41 2.12 9.08
CA THR A 102 21.44 2.86 7.80
C THR A 102 20.20 3.73 7.65
N TRP A 103 19.04 3.23 8.07
CA TRP A 103 17.81 4.02 8.09
C TRP A 103 17.90 5.24 9.02
N ALA A 104 18.55 5.12 10.18
CA ALA A 104 18.73 6.24 11.11
C ALA A 104 19.60 7.35 10.51
N GLU A 105 20.58 6.99 9.66
CA GLU A 105 21.42 7.92 8.92
C GLU A 105 20.70 8.51 7.69
N LEU A 106 19.91 7.69 6.99
CA LEU A 106 19.13 8.08 5.81
C LEU A 106 17.97 9.03 6.16
N TRP A 107 17.26 8.80 7.27
CA TRP A 107 16.07 9.57 7.62
C TRP A 107 16.28 11.10 7.69
N PRO A 108 17.31 11.64 8.36
CA PRO A 108 17.52 13.09 8.43
C PRO A 108 17.89 13.72 7.09
N ILE A 109 18.52 12.97 6.18
CA ILE A 109 18.95 13.49 4.86
C ILE A 109 17.82 13.48 3.83
N LEU A 110 16.78 12.66 4.02
CA LEU A 110 15.61 12.65 3.13
C LEU A 110 14.87 13.99 3.16
N SER A 111 14.43 14.44 1.98
CA SER A 111 13.60 15.64 1.86
C SER A 111 12.25 15.48 2.57
N GLY A 112 11.65 16.60 3.01
CA GLY A 112 10.31 16.59 3.60
C GLY A 112 9.26 15.90 2.72
N PRO A 113 9.15 16.25 1.42
CA PRO A 113 8.26 15.55 0.49
C PRO A 113 8.51 14.05 0.40
N THR A 114 9.76 13.61 0.27
CA THR A 114 10.09 12.18 0.22
C THR A 114 9.64 11.43 1.48
N ARG A 115 9.78 12.04 2.67
CA ARG A 115 9.26 11.44 3.91
C ARG A 115 7.72 11.29 3.88
N VAL A 116 7.01 12.26 3.29
CA VAL A 116 5.55 12.16 3.11
C VAL A 116 5.18 11.02 2.17
N ASP A 117 5.92 10.85 1.08
CA ASP A 117 5.70 9.75 0.14
C ASP A 117 5.95 8.38 0.78
N ILE A 118 7.01 8.25 1.59
CA ILE A 118 7.27 7.05 2.40
C ILE A 118 6.11 6.78 3.36
N PHE A 119 5.62 7.81 4.08
CA PHE A 119 4.48 7.64 4.97
C PHE A 119 3.22 7.18 4.25
N ASN A 120 2.95 7.73 3.06
CA ASN A 120 1.81 7.34 2.24
C ASN A 120 1.97 5.89 1.74
N ALA A 121 3.15 5.49 1.28
CA ALA A 121 3.44 4.14 0.84
C ALA A 121 3.18 3.12 1.96
N VAL A 122 3.76 3.34 3.14
CA VAL A 122 3.57 2.48 4.32
C VAL A 122 2.11 2.42 4.74
N PHE A 123 1.42 3.56 4.77
CA PHE A 123 0.01 3.63 5.16
C PHE A 123 -0.89 2.90 4.15
N ILE A 124 -0.67 3.08 2.85
CA ILE A 124 -1.43 2.40 1.80
C ILE A 124 -1.24 0.89 1.91
N LEU A 125 -0.01 0.42 2.08
CA LEU A 125 0.30 -1.01 2.17
C LEU A 125 -0.36 -1.71 3.36
N ASN A 126 -0.36 -1.07 4.53
CA ASN A 126 -0.77 -1.72 5.79
C ASN A 126 -2.20 -1.39 6.22
N GLN A 127 -2.73 -0.22 5.85
CA GLN A 127 -4.08 0.21 6.22
C GLN A 127 -5.01 0.26 5.01
N GLY A 128 -4.58 0.90 3.92
CA GLY A 128 -5.43 1.18 2.75
C GLY A 128 -5.79 -0.07 1.93
N MET A 129 -4.79 -0.81 1.47
CA MET A 129 -4.96 -1.98 0.60
C MET A 129 -5.75 -3.11 1.26
N PRO A 130 -5.53 -3.47 2.54
CA PRO A 130 -6.37 -4.47 3.21
C PRO A 130 -7.85 -4.10 3.26
N GLN A 131 -8.16 -2.81 3.49
CA GLN A 131 -9.54 -2.31 3.46
C GLN A 131 -10.14 -2.42 2.06
N MET A 132 -9.39 -1.99 1.04
CA MET A 132 -9.83 -2.07 -0.37
C MET A 132 -10.09 -3.51 -0.80
N ARG A 133 -9.21 -4.45 -0.44
CA ARG A 133 -9.39 -5.89 -0.70
C ARG A 133 -10.63 -6.45 -0.02
N THR A 134 -10.87 -6.06 1.24
CA THR A 134 -12.08 -6.47 1.98
C THR A 134 -13.35 -5.95 1.30
N ILE A 135 -13.34 -4.70 0.86
CA ILE A 135 -14.47 -4.10 0.13
C ILE A 135 -14.68 -4.82 -1.21
N ALA A 136 -13.61 -5.10 -1.96
CA ALA A 136 -13.69 -5.82 -3.22
C ALA A 136 -14.23 -7.25 -3.03
N ALA A 137 -13.77 -7.98 -2.01
CA ALA A 137 -14.25 -9.32 -1.69
C ALA A 137 -15.74 -9.33 -1.30
N LYS A 138 -16.18 -8.36 -0.49
CA LYS A 138 -17.59 -8.19 -0.15
C LYS A 138 -18.45 -7.94 -1.39
N LYS A 139 -18.00 -7.05 -2.28
CA LYS A 139 -18.69 -6.78 -3.56
C LYS A 139 -18.76 -8.00 -4.47
N ALA A 140 -17.67 -8.76 -4.59
CA ALA A 140 -17.63 -9.99 -5.38
C ALA A 140 -18.64 -11.02 -4.86
N ARG A 141 -18.68 -11.21 -3.52
CA ARG A 141 -19.63 -12.13 -2.88
C ARG A 141 -21.08 -11.72 -3.11
N LEU A 142 -21.40 -10.43 -3.02
CA LEU A 142 -22.76 -9.93 -3.29
C LEU A 142 -23.17 -10.21 -4.74
N ARG A 143 -22.29 -9.96 -5.71
CA ARG A 143 -22.56 -10.27 -7.12
C ARG A 143 -22.82 -11.76 -7.35
N THR A 144 -22.06 -12.65 -6.70
CA THR A 144 -22.30 -14.10 -6.80
C THR A 144 -23.66 -14.49 -6.25
N LEU A 145 -24.10 -13.88 -5.14
CA LEU A 145 -25.42 -14.13 -4.56
C LEU A 145 -26.55 -13.65 -5.48
N GLU A 146 -26.43 -12.47 -6.08
CA GLU A 146 -27.37 -11.95 -7.07
C GLU A 146 -27.49 -12.89 -8.29
N GLN A 147 -26.37 -13.34 -8.85
CA GLN A 147 -26.36 -14.29 -9.97
C GLN A 147 -27.00 -15.64 -9.61
N SER A 148 -26.86 -16.09 -8.36
CA SER A 148 -27.51 -17.33 -7.90
C SER A 148 -29.01 -17.16 -7.65
N ALA A 149 -29.49 -15.95 -7.35
CA ALA A 149 -30.91 -15.66 -7.13
C ALA A 149 -31.69 -15.53 -8.45
N ASP A 150 -31.05 -15.01 -9.50
CA ASP A 150 -31.63 -14.88 -10.85
C ASP A 150 -31.59 -16.19 -11.67
N SER A 151 -31.17 -17.30 -11.06
CA SER A 151 -31.36 -18.66 -11.60
C SER A 151 -32.48 -19.42 -10.88
N PRO A 152 -33.75 -18.97 -10.91
CA PRO A 152 -34.86 -19.80 -10.50
C PRO A 152 -35.08 -20.86 -11.57
N GLU A 153 -34.94 -22.13 -11.22
CA GLU A 153 -35.58 -23.24 -11.93
C GLU A 153 -35.24 -23.40 -13.43
N SER A 154 -34.15 -24.11 -13.72
CA SER A 154 -34.30 -25.25 -14.65
C SER A 154 -34.86 -26.43 -13.87
N LEU A 155 -36.13 -26.33 -13.45
CA LEU A 155 -36.96 -27.49 -13.16
C LEU A 155 -37.38 -28.10 -14.50
N GLU A 156 -36.42 -28.65 -15.23
CA GLU A 156 -36.73 -29.51 -16.36
C GLU A 156 -37.02 -30.89 -15.78
N SER A 157 -38.32 -31.21 -15.73
CA SER A 157 -38.86 -32.53 -15.48
C SER A 157 -38.06 -33.60 -16.23
N HIS A 158 -37.43 -34.52 -15.50
CA HIS A 158 -36.92 -35.78 -16.05
C HIS A 158 -38.10 -36.73 -16.30
N PRO A 159 -38.51 -37.02 -17.55
CA PRO A 159 -39.22 -38.25 -17.82
C PRO A 159 -38.20 -39.40 -17.80
N ALA A 160 -38.53 -40.43 -17.02
CA ALA A 160 -37.84 -41.70 -17.06
C ALA A 160 -37.89 -42.30 -18.47
N GLY A 161 -36.73 -42.66 -19.01
CA GLY A 161 -36.63 -43.59 -20.13
C GLY A 161 -35.59 -43.21 -21.17
N SER A 162 -34.47 -43.92 -21.18
CA SER A 162 -34.18 -44.89 -22.25
C SER A 162 -32.68 -45.18 -22.31
N ALA A 163 -32.37 -46.48 -22.40
CA ALA A 163 -31.04 -47.03 -22.45
C ALA A 163 -30.34 -46.78 -23.79
N GLY A 164 -29.00 -46.70 -23.72
CA GLY A 164 -28.11 -47.16 -24.79
C GLY A 164 -27.59 -46.08 -25.75
N GLY A 165 -26.27 -45.84 -25.68
CA GLY A 165 -25.52 -45.28 -26.82
C GLY A 165 -24.36 -44.37 -26.44
N SER A 166 -23.15 -44.93 -26.32
CA SER A 166 -21.90 -44.21 -26.68
C SER A 166 -21.89 -44.03 -28.22
N PRO A 167 -21.34 -42.93 -28.80
CA PRO A 167 -19.90 -42.70 -28.79
C PRO A 167 -19.40 -41.23 -28.89
N VAL A 168 -18.14 -41.05 -28.49
CA VAL A 168 -17.04 -40.23 -29.07
C VAL A 168 -17.42 -39.13 -30.08
N ARG A 169 -16.99 -37.89 -29.80
CA ARG A 169 -16.36 -37.02 -30.80
C ARG A 169 -15.54 -35.87 -30.19
N SER A 170 -14.25 -35.90 -30.51
CA SER A 170 -13.26 -34.85 -30.32
C SER A 170 -13.58 -33.64 -31.19
N SER A 171 -13.49 -32.43 -30.62
CA SER A 171 -13.49 -31.17 -31.37
C SER A 171 -12.42 -30.24 -30.81
N LYS A 172 -11.26 -30.22 -31.49
CA LYS A 172 -10.28 -29.14 -31.44
C LYS A 172 -10.93 -27.85 -31.96
N SER A 173 -10.87 -26.76 -31.21
CA SER A 173 -11.04 -25.41 -31.75
C SER A 173 -9.78 -24.59 -31.48
N SER A 174 -8.93 -24.52 -32.52
CA SER A 174 -7.84 -23.57 -32.66
C SER A 174 -8.41 -22.23 -33.12
N GLY A 175 -8.57 -21.29 -32.20
CA GLY A 175 -8.91 -19.89 -32.49
C GLY A 175 -7.65 -19.03 -32.57
N THR A 176 -7.01 -19.01 -33.73
CA THR A 176 -6.07 -17.95 -34.12
C THR A 176 -6.87 -16.75 -34.63
N SER A 177 -6.87 -15.65 -33.87
CA SER A 177 -7.22 -14.34 -34.39
C SER A 177 -5.99 -13.45 -34.32
N LYS A 178 -5.48 -13.15 -35.51
CA LYS A 178 -4.38 -12.25 -35.81
C LYS A 178 -5.01 -11.12 -36.64
N ASP A 179 -5.27 -9.99 -36.01
CA ASP A 179 -5.55 -8.70 -36.67
C ASP A 179 -5.19 -7.61 -35.65
N ALA A 180 -4.08 -6.91 -35.86
CA ALA A 180 -3.98 -5.71 -36.69
C ALA A 180 -4.39 -4.45 -35.90
N SER A 181 -3.37 -3.71 -35.50
CA SER A 181 -3.41 -2.37 -34.91
C SER A 181 -4.24 -1.38 -35.74
N PRO A 182 -4.72 -0.28 -35.13
CA PRO A 182 -3.95 0.94 -35.34
C PRO A 182 -3.75 1.78 -34.08
N ALA A 183 -2.64 2.51 -34.10
CA ALA A 183 -2.21 3.50 -33.14
C ALA A 183 -3.32 4.50 -32.79
N SER A 184 -3.67 4.57 -31.50
CA SER A 184 -4.39 5.71 -30.95
C SER A 184 -3.37 6.75 -30.49
N SER A 185 -3.33 7.86 -31.22
CA SER A 185 -2.53 9.04 -30.92
C SER A 185 -2.83 9.59 -29.52
N PRO A 186 -1.81 10.16 -28.83
CA PRO A 186 -2.02 10.82 -27.54
C PRO A 186 -2.81 12.13 -27.73
N PRO A 187 -3.72 12.49 -26.79
CA PRO A 187 -4.34 13.81 -26.79
C PRO A 187 -3.28 14.88 -26.50
N ALA A 188 -3.33 15.93 -27.30
CA ALA A 188 -2.46 17.10 -27.26
C ALA A 188 -2.43 17.76 -25.88
N SER A 189 -1.22 18.07 -25.40
CA SER A 189 -0.95 18.94 -24.27
C SER A 189 -1.58 20.32 -24.49
N PRO A 190 -2.34 20.88 -23.53
CA PRO A 190 -2.69 22.29 -23.58
C PRO A 190 -1.45 23.13 -23.24
N SER A 191 -0.87 23.73 -24.27
CA SER A 191 0.06 24.86 -24.18
C SER A 191 -0.64 26.06 -23.54
N GLY A 192 -0.51 26.20 -22.22
CA GLY A 192 -0.92 27.39 -21.46
C GLY A 192 0.25 28.36 -21.31
N THR A 193 0.52 29.15 -22.34
CA THR A 193 1.44 30.30 -22.27
C THR A 193 0.62 31.56 -21.99
N ALA A 194 0.59 32.01 -20.73
CA ALA A 194 0.26 33.38 -20.31
C ALA A 194 0.40 33.45 -18.78
N ASN A 195 0.83 34.51 -18.13
CA ASN A 195 1.50 35.74 -18.50
C ASN A 195 1.92 36.36 -17.15
N ARG A 196 3.03 37.09 -17.17
CA ARG A 196 3.62 37.96 -16.15
C ARG A 196 2.71 38.42 -14.99
N SER A 197 3.27 38.41 -13.78
CA SER A 197 3.42 39.64 -12.98
C SER A 197 4.56 39.50 -11.96
N PRO A 198 5.61 40.33 -12.03
CA PRO A 198 6.62 40.41 -10.97
C PRO A 198 6.02 41.20 -9.80
N ARG A 199 5.79 40.53 -8.67
CA ARG A 199 5.38 41.20 -7.44
C ARG A 199 6.62 41.74 -6.74
N SER A 200 6.78 43.06 -6.87
CA SER A 200 7.74 43.89 -6.15
C SER A 200 7.70 43.66 -4.63
N SER A 201 8.90 43.74 -4.05
CA SER A 201 9.30 43.64 -2.64
C SER A 201 8.42 44.37 -1.62
N PRO A 202 8.60 44.05 -0.31
CA PRO A 202 9.44 44.96 0.48
C PRO A 202 10.45 44.26 1.42
N ARG A 203 11.72 44.59 1.17
CA ARG A 203 12.77 44.97 2.14
C ARG A 203 12.37 44.93 3.61
N ALA A 204 12.70 43.85 4.31
CA ALA A 204 12.73 43.82 5.77
C ALA A 204 14.10 44.29 6.29
N LYS A 205 14.02 45.16 7.30
CA LYS A 205 15.10 45.97 7.85
C LYS A 205 16.18 45.13 8.54
N LYS A 206 17.42 45.50 8.26
CA LYS A 206 18.63 45.17 9.01
C LYS A 206 18.59 45.95 10.33
N THR A 207 18.34 45.28 11.45
CA THR A 207 18.51 45.75 12.83
C THR A 207 19.08 44.57 13.60
N GLY A 208 20.17 44.62 14.33
CA GLY A 208 21.12 45.67 14.62
C GLY A 208 22.32 44.99 15.29
N THR A 209 23.50 45.54 15.04
CA THR A 209 24.74 45.22 15.71
C THR A 209 24.58 45.47 17.21
N GLY A 210 24.65 44.41 18.01
CA GLY A 210 24.72 44.46 19.47
C GLY A 210 26.12 44.05 19.91
N ASP A 211 27.04 45.01 19.84
CA ASP A 211 28.36 44.96 20.43
C ASP A 211 28.23 44.94 21.96
N ARG A 212 28.77 43.91 22.63
CA ARG A 212 29.01 43.93 24.08
C ARG A 212 30.36 43.31 24.39
N THR A 213 31.33 44.22 24.42
CA THR A 213 32.59 44.18 25.12
C THR A 213 32.45 43.83 26.61
N ALA A 214 33.37 42.96 27.04
CA ALA A 214 34.13 42.94 28.31
C ALA A 214 33.51 43.47 29.61
N SER A 215 33.57 42.64 30.67
CA SER A 215 34.42 42.87 31.87
C SER A 215 33.99 42.01 33.06
N ARG A 216 34.78 41.00 33.43
CA ARG A 216 35.59 40.93 34.67
C ARG A 216 36.25 39.57 34.81
#